data_AF-A0A452ZEY4-F1
#
_entry.id   AF-A0A452ZEY4-F1
#
_cell.length_a   1.000
_cell.length_b   1.000
_cell.length_c   1.000
_cell.angle_alpha   90.00
_cell.angle_beta   90.00
_cell.angle_gamma   90.00
#
_symmetry.space_group_name_H-M   'P 1'
#
loop_
_entity.id
_entity.type
_entity.pdbx_description
1 polymer ?
#
loop_
_entity_poly.entity_id
_entity_poly.type
_entity_poly.pdbx_seq_one_letter_code
_entity_poly.pdbx_strand_id
1 'polypeptide(L)' 'MQGLRVDTKFIIATWTLRTYLKLPWRPLIAIRGNTTYDLDEEYKVVRHAESWDVSPLEAIGQLFISVPKQTGS' A
#
# COMPACT_ATOMS: atom_id res chain seq x y z
N MET A 1 26.65 -22.00 21.05
CA MET A 1 25.32 -21.37 20.94
C MET A 1 25.03 -21.22 19.45
N GLN A 2 24.30 -22.15 18.84
CA GLN A 2 23.88 -22.01 17.44
C GLN A 2 22.69 -21.05 17.42
N GLY A 3 22.84 -19.93 16.72
CA GLY A 3 21.75 -18.98 16.49
C GLY A 3 20.62 -19.68 15.75
N LEU A 4 19.43 -19.62 16.32
CA LEU A 4 18.20 -20.12 15.72
C LEU A 4 17.97 -19.32 14.42
N ARG A 5 18.29 -19.92 13.27
CA ARG A 5 17.77 -19.44 11.99
C ARG A 5 16.30 -19.82 11.98
N VAL A 6 15.44 -18.89 12.37
CA VAL A 6 14.02 -19.00 12.09
C VAL A 6 13.92 -18.84 10.58
N ASP A 7 13.56 -19.92 9.87
CA ASP A 7 13.14 -19.88 8.47
C ASP A 7 11.83 -19.08 8.39
N THR A 8 11.91 -17.76 8.55
CA THR A 8 10.74 -16.88 8.42
C THR A 8 10.37 -16.86 6.94
N LYS A 9 9.32 -17.60 6.59
CA LYS A 9 8.74 -17.59 5.25
C LYS A 9 7.88 -16.34 5.14
N PHE A 10 8.39 -15.31 4.48
CA PHE A 10 7.62 -14.11 4.21
C PHE A 10 7.40 -13.91 2.71
N ILE A 11 6.26 -13.33 2.35
CA ILE A 11 5.94 -12.91 0.99
C ILE A 11 5.89 -11.39 0.97
N ILE A 12 6.58 -10.77 0.02
CA ILE A 12 6.44 -9.35 -0.27
C ILE A 12 5.62 -9.20 -1.55
N ALA A 13 4.44 -8.60 -1.44
CA ALA A 13 3.60 -8.23 -2.57
C ALA A 13 3.74 -6.73 -2.85
N THR A 14 4.23 -6.35 -4.02
CA THR A 14 4.25 -4.94 -4.47
C THR A 14 2.93 -4.61 -5.18
N TRP A 15 2.41 -3.41 -4.99
CA TRP A 15 1.10 -3.02 -5.50
C TRP A 15 1.01 -1.54 -5.86
N THR A 16 -0.02 -1.22 -6.65
CA THR A 16 -0.45 0.16 -6.95
C THR A 16 -1.95 0.26 -6.73
N LEU A 17 -2.36 1.11 -5.78
CA LEU A 17 -3.75 1.46 -5.51
C LEU A 17 -4.12 2.69 -6.33
N ARG A 18 -5.10 2.56 -7.22
CA ARG A 18 -5.68 3.70 -7.94
C ARG A 18 -7.19 3.64 -7.89
N THR A 19 -7.82 4.62 -7.25
CA THR A 19 -9.27 4.61 -7.03
C THR A 19 -9.85 6.00 -6.86
N TYR A 20 -11.15 6.13 -7.10
CA TYR A 20 -11.93 7.31 -6.74
C TYR A 20 -12.62 7.07 -5.41
N LEU A 21 -12.38 7.95 -4.43
CA LEU A 21 -13.08 7.85 -3.16
C LEU A 21 -14.53 8.33 -3.27
N LYS A 22 -15.39 7.73 -2.47
CA LYS A 22 -16.81 8.10 -2.32
C LYS A 22 -16.99 9.36 -1.46
N LEU A 23 -16.30 10.43 -1.82
CA LEU A 23 -16.48 11.79 -1.27
C LEU A 23 -17.19 12.67 -2.31
N PRO A 24 -17.85 13.79 -1.92
CA PRO A 24 -18.64 14.61 -2.84
C PRO A 24 -17.88 15.08 -4.10
N TRP A 25 -16.60 15.41 -3.95
CA TRP A 25 -15.72 15.86 -5.05
C TRP A 25 -14.91 14.72 -5.71
N ARG A 26 -15.18 13.46 -5.33
CA ARG A 26 -14.61 12.23 -5.92
C ARG A 26 -13.10 12.32 -6.18
N PRO A 27 -12.27 12.50 -5.13
CA PRO A 27 -10.83 12.64 -5.35
C PRO A 27 -10.24 11.33 -5.89
N LEU A 28 -9.28 11.47 -6.80
CA LEU A 28 -8.49 10.37 -7.31
C LEU A 28 -7.30 10.14 -6.39
N ILE A 29 -7.20 8.95 -5.83
CA ILE A 29 -6.02 8.50 -5.11
C ILE A 29 -5.20 7.58 -6.03
N ALA A 30 -3.89 7.78 -6.03
CA ALA A 30 -2.91 6.93 -6.68
C ALA A 30 -1.70 6.75 -5.76
N ILE A 31 -1.58 5.58 -5.16
CA ILE A 31 -0.55 5.25 -4.17
C ILE A 31 0.13 3.94 -4.59
N ARG A 32 1.44 3.86 -4.41
CA ARG A 32 2.21 2.63 -4.54
C ARG A 32 2.62 2.15 -3.17
N GLY A 33 2.92 0.86 -3.06
CA GLY A 33 3.40 0.31 -1.82
C GLY A 33 3.71 -1.16 -1.95
N ASN A 34 3.95 -1.76 -0.79
CA ASN A 34 4.12 -3.19 -0.65
C ASN A 34 3.47 -3.67 0.64
N THR A 35 3.16 -4.96 0.65
CA THR A 35 2.67 -5.66 1.83
C THR A 35 3.59 -6.84 2.10
N THR A 36 4.08 -6.90 3.33
CA THR A 36 4.81 -8.05 3.86
C THR A 36 3.84 -8.95 4.62
N TYR A 37 3.78 -10.21 4.18
CA TYR A 37 3.03 -11.27 4.80
C TYR A 37 4.00 -12.25 5.46
N ASP A 38 3.95 -12.40 6.77
CA ASP A 38 4.70 -13.47 7.44
C ASP A 38 3.81 -14.72 7.50
N LEU A 39 4.39 -15.88 7.18
CA LEU A 39 3.70 -17.16 7.17
C LEU A 39 4.14 -18.04 8.33
N ASP A 40 3.22 -18.85 8.85
CA ASP A 40 3.55 -19.96 9.75
C ASP A 40 4.04 -21.21 8.99
N GLU A 41 4.33 -22.28 9.73
CA GLU A 41 4.79 -23.56 9.18
C GLU A 41 3.74 -24.25 8.29
N GLU A 42 2.47 -23.92 8.47
CA GLU A 42 1.34 -24.39 7.65
C GLU A 42 1.08 -23.46 6.44
N TYR A 43 1.96 -22.49 6.18
CA TYR A 43 1.85 -21.46 5.13
C TYR A 43 0.64 -20.53 5.27
N LYS A 44 0.10 -20.35 6.47
CA LYS A 44 -0.97 -19.38 6.74
C LYS A 44 -0.37 -18.02 7.07
N VAL A 45 -1.02 -16.95 6.59
CA VAL A 45 -0.63 -15.57 6.92
C VAL A 45 -0.93 -15.31 8.40
N VAL A 46 0.11 -15.05 9.18
CA VAL A 46 0.01 -14.70 10.60
C VAL A 46 0.27 -13.23 10.89
N ARG A 47 0.87 -12.50 9.94
CA ARG A 47 1.08 -11.05 10.02
C ARG A 47 0.87 -10.41 8.66
N HIS A 48 0.16 -9.28 8.67
CA HIS A 48 -0.04 -8.40 7.52
C HIS A 48 0.51 -7.03 7.88
N ALA A 49 1.56 -6.58 7.18
CA ALA A 49 2.16 -5.27 7.38
C ALA A 49 2.28 -4.53 6.05
N GLU A 50 1.73 -3.33 5.99
CA GLU A 50 1.77 -2.50 4.78
C GLU A 50 2.79 -1.38 4.91
N SER A 51 3.46 -1.11 3.79
CA SER A 51 4.33 0.06 3.60
C SER A 51 3.85 0.80 2.36
N TRP A 52 3.60 2.09 2.50
CA TRP A 52 3.16 2.95 1.42
C TRP A 52 4.32 3.83 0.97
N ASP A 53 4.47 4.02 -0.34
CA ASP A 53 5.54 4.85 -0.92
C ASP A 53 5.28 6.36 -0.77
N VAL A 54 4.29 6.73 0.05
CA VAL A 54 3.89 8.10 0.35
C VAL A 54 3.76 8.28 1.85
N SER A 55 4.09 9.47 2.35
CA SER A 55 3.79 9.81 3.74
C SER A 55 2.28 9.90 3.99
N PRO A 56 1.83 9.76 5.25
CA PRO A 56 0.42 9.97 5.60
C PRO A 56 -0.10 11.35 5.18
N LEU A 57 0.74 12.39 5.27
CA LEU A 57 0.35 13.76 4.89
C LEU A 57 0.16 13.89 3.38
N GLU A 58 1.05 13.31 2.57
CA GLU A 58 0.90 13.29 1.11
C GLU A 58 -0.34 12.52 0.67
N ALA A 59 -0.62 11.37 1.31
CA ALA A 59 -1.83 10.59 1.05
C ALA A 59 -3.10 11.41 1.36
N ILE A 60 -3.13 12.13 2.48
CA ILE A 60 -4.23 13.04 2.83
C ILE A 60 -4.30 14.21 1.83
N GLY A 61 -3.15 14.73 1.37
CA GLY A 61 -3.08 15.77 0.36
C GLY A 61 -3.77 15.40 -0.96
N GLN A 62 -3.66 14.14 -1.40
CA GLN A 62 -4.35 13.64 -2.60
C GLN A 62 -5.88 13.75 -2.51
N LEU A 63 -6.44 13.82 -1.29
CA LEU A 63 -7.88 14.03 -1.12
C LEU A 63 -8.34 15.40 -1.62
N PHE A 64 -7.48 16.42 -1.65
CA PHE A 64 -7.87 17.80 -1.94
C PHE A 64 -7.32 18.32 -3.27
N ILE A 65 -6.51 17.52 -3.98
CA ILE A 65 -6.01 17.86 -5.30
C ILE A 65 -7.02 17.36 -6.34
N SER A 66 -7.77 18.29 -6.93
CA SER A 66 -8.56 18.02 -8.12
C SER A 66 -7.63 17.62 -9.26
N VAL A 67 -7.96 16.56 -10.00
CA VAL A 67 -7.24 16.21 -11.23
C VAL A 67 -7.27 17.45 -12.15
N PRO A 68 -6.11 17.98 -12.60
CA PRO A 68 -6.10 19.10 -13.54
C PRO A 68 -6.96 18.74 -14.74
N LYS A 69 -7.92 19.61 -15.07
CA LYS A 69 -8.72 19.46 -16.28
C LYS A 69 -7.73 19.40 -17.45
N GLN A 70 -7.65 18.26 -18.13
CA GLN A 70 -6.86 18.13 -19.35
C GLN A 70 -7.47 19.12 -20.35
N THR A 71 -6.85 20.30 -20.50
CA THR A 71 -7.21 21.26 -21.53
C THR A 71 -6.77 20.64 -22.84
N GLY A 72 -7.71 20.00 -23.53
CA GLY A 72 -7.51 19.54 -24.90
C GLY A 72 -7.14 20.72 -25.78
N SER A 73 -6.06 20.55 -26.53
CA SER A 73 -5.73 21.35 -27.71
C SER A 73 -6.63 20.97 -28.88
#